data_AF-A0A357EBQ7-F1
#
_entry.id   AF-A0A357EBQ7-F1
#
_cell.length_a   1.000
_cell.length_b   1.000
_cell.length_c   1.000
_cell.angle_alpha   90.00
_cell.angle_beta   90.00
_cell.angle_gamma   90.00
#
_symmetry.space_group_name_H-M   'P 1'
#
loop_
_entity.id
_entity.type
_entity.pdbx_description
1 polymer ?
#
loop_
_entity_poly.entity_id
_entity_poly.type
_entity_poly.pdbx_seq_one_letter_code
_entity_poly.pdbx_strand_id
1 'polypeptide(L)'
;PVRRDFYRELDESGGQKAVALFNLIEVITFSYFEGRRDGQDAEVITALQALRRTLSPLHIPAAPMPVFAEHLRKEYESFKKQNPAQIADLTDAPAVLDKIDKFVSTFSGKDFQSSRFLGGLIGYVKTHHPEIADHLKRKHEPGHIFLPGQSLLPSPPPSEGHTHGPDCRHHH
;
A
#
# COMPACT_ATOMS: atom_id res chain seq x y z
N PRO A 1 -18.09 8.54 7.82
CA PRO A 1 -19.19 7.62 7.46
C PRO A 1 -18.83 6.73 6.25
N VAL A 2 -18.71 7.30 5.03
CA VAL A 2 -18.51 6.55 3.78
C VAL A 2 -17.29 5.61 3.79
N ARG A 3 -16.11 6.09 4.21
CA ARG A 3 -14.89 5.27 4.28
C ARG A 3 -15.03 4.10 5.27
N ARG A 4 -15.58 4.35 6.46
CA ARG A 4 -15.83 3.31 7.47
C ARG A 4 -16.80 2.25 6.95
N ASP A 5 -17.86 2.67 6.26
CA ASP A 5 -18.84 1.75 5.68
C ASP A 5 -18.21 0.90 4.57
N PHE A 6 -17.30 1.47 3.77
CA PHE A 6 -16.53 0.71 2.78
C PHE A 6 -15.56 -0.29 3.39
N TYR A 7 -14.84 0.09 4.46
CA TYR A 7 -14.02 -0.85 5.23
C TYR A 7 -14.82 -2.03 5.78
N ARG A 8 -16.05 -1.79 6.26
CA ARG A 8 -16.97 -2.86 6.69
C ARG A 8 -17.37 -3.76 5.51
N GLU A 9 -17.73 -3.19 4.36
CA GLU A 9 -18.09 -3.97 3.16
C GLU A 9 -16.93 -4.87 2.69
N LEU A 10 -15.70 -4.36 2.75
CA LEU A 10 -14.50 -5.15 2.43
C LEU A 10 -14.31 -6.31 3.40
N ASP A 11 -14.48 -6.08 4.70
CA ASP A 11 -14.39 -7.13 5.71
C ASP A 11 -15.48 -8.20 5.53
N GLU A 12 -16.72 -7.80 5.26
CA GLU A 12 -17.84 -8.72 5.04
C GLU A 12 -17.65 -9.61 3.80
N SER A 13 -16.93 -9.12 2.78
CA SER A 13 -16.83 -9.82 1.48
C SER A 13 -15.50 -10.50 1.22
N GLY A 14 -14.41 -10.02 1.81
CA GLY A 14 -13.06 -10.58 1.63
C GLY A 14 -12.25 -10.63 2.92
N GLY A 15 -12.88 -10.39 4.07
CA GLY A 15 -12.28 -10.44 5.39
C GLY A 15 -11.15 -9.44 5.60
N GLN A 16 -10.36 -9.73 6.62
CA GLN A 16 -9.20 -8.92 7.02
C GLN A 16 -8.15 -8.78 5.91
N LYS A 17 -8.04 -9.77 5.01
CA LYS A 17 -7.13 -9.73 3.87
C LYS A 17 -7.54 -8.66 2.83
N ALA A 18 -8.83 -8.47 2.59
CA ALA A 18 -9.33 -7.41 1.71
C ALA A 18 -9.15 -6.02 2.33
N VAL A 19 -9.42 -5.90 3.64
CA VAL A 19 -9.17 -4.68 4.43
C VAL A 19 -7.69 -4.30 4.40
N ALA A 20 -6.79 -5.27 4.60
CA ALA A 20 -5.36 -5.05 4.55
C ALA A 20 -4.88 -4.59 3.17
N LEU A 21 -5.41 -5.18 2.09
CA LEU A 21 -5.10 -4.75 0.72
C LEU A 21 -5.52 -3.30 0.46
N PHE A 22 -6.72 -2.91 0.88
CA PHE A 22 -7.17 -1.53 0.70
C PHE A 22 -6.34 -0.55 1.53
N ASN A 23 -6.02 -0.89 2.79
CA ASN A 23 -5.17 -0.07 3.65
C ASN A 23 -3.77 0.12 3.04
N LEU A 24 -3.17 -0.96 2.52
CA LEU A 24 -1.90 -0.91 1.80
C LEU A 24 -1.95 0.08 0.62
N ILE A 25 -3.00 0.01 -0.20
CA ILE A 25 -3.22 0.93 -1.31
C ILE A 25 -3.35 2.37 -0.82
N GLU A 26 -4.10 2.63 0.26
CA GLU A 26 -4.25 3.98 0.82
C GLU A 26 -2.91 4.53 1.32
N VAL A 27 -2.10 3.72 2.00
CA VAL A 27 -0.78 4.12 2.50
C VAL A 27 0.18 4.45 1.35
N ILE A 28 0.25 3.61 0.33
CA ILE A 28 1.11 3.83 -0.85
C ILE A 28 0.65 5.08 -1.60
N THR A 29 -0.65 5.22 -1.83
CA THR A 29 -1.23 6.39 -2.52
C THR A 29 -0.95 7.67 -1.75
N PHE A 30 -1.16 7.68 -0.43
CA PHE A 30 -0.84 8.83 0.40
C PHE A 30 0.64 9.20 0.30
N SER A 31 1.53 8.22 0.52
CA SER A 31 2.98 8.45 0.55
C SER A 31 3.50 8.98 -0.78
N TYR A 32 2.92 8.53 -1.89
CA TYR A 32 3.31 8.94 -3.24
C TYR A 32 2.76 10.32 -3.64
N PHE A 33 1.54 10.68 -3.20
CA PHE A 33 0.86 11.90 -3.65
C PHE A 33 0.83 13.06 -2.64
N GLU A 34 1.16 12.86 -1.36
CA GLU A 34 1.01 13.91 -0.33
C GLU A 34 1.75 15.22 -0.64
N GLY A 35 2.91 15.13 -1.31
CA GLY A 35 3.70 16.29 -1.76
C GLY A 35 3.44 16.72 -3.21
N ARG A 36 2.64 15.97 -3.97
CA ARG A 36 2.43 16.18 -5.41
C ARG A 36 1.13 16.93 -5.67
N ARG A 37 1.25 18.16 -6.16
CA ARG A 37 0.09 19.03 -6.45
C ARG A 37 -0.62 18.71 -7.77
N ASP A 38 0.06 17.98 -8.65
CA ASP A 38 -0.41 17.56 -9.97
C ASP A 38 -1.11 16.20 -9.97
N GLY A 39 -1.20 15.52 -8.82
CA GLY A 39 -1.76 14.19 -8.71
C GLY A 39 -3.24 14.13 -9.12
N GLN A 40 -3.59 13.15 -9.95
CA GLN A 40 -4.95 12.92 -10.43
C GLN A 40 -5.48 11.55 -10.01
N ASP A 41 -6.78 11.48 -9.73
CA ASP A 41 -7.48 10.25 -9.38
C ASP A 41 -7.35 9.20 -10.51
N ALA A 42 -7.22 9.64 -11.77
CA ALA A 42 -6.96 8.77 -12.92
C ALA A 42 -5.63 7.99 -12.81
N GLU A 43 -4.59 8.56 -12.19
CA GLU A 43 -3.34 7.83 -11.95
C GLU A 43 -3.58 6.64 -10.99
N VAL A 44 -4.39 6.85 -9.95
CA VAL A 44 -4.75 5.82 -8.98
C VAL A 44 -5.60 4.73 -9.64
N ILE A 45 -6.64 5.12 -10.38
CA ILE A 45 -7.51 4.19 -11.13
C ILE A 45 -6.68 3.36 -12.12
N THR A 46 -5.80 4.00 -12.89
CA THR A 46 -4.95 3.28 -13.85
C THR A 46 -4.01 2.30 -13.15
N ALA A 47 -3.46 2.68 -11.99
CA ALA A 47 -2.61 1.80 -11.19
C ALA A 47 -3.37 0.60 -10.61
N LEU A 48 -4.60 0.80 -10.11
CA LEU A 48 -5.46 -0.28 -9.63
C LEU A 48 -5.78 -1.28 -10.75
N GLN A 49 -6.12 -0.78 -11.94
CA GLN A 49 -6.41 -1.61 -13.10
C GLN A 49 -5.17 -2.37 -13.59
N ALA A 50 -3.99 -1.75 -13.56
CA ALA A 50 -2.74 -2.42 -13.90
C ALA A 50 -2.39 -3.52 -12.88
N LEU A 51 -2.56 -3.25 -11.58
CA LEU A 51 -2.36 -4.25 -10.53
C LEU A 51 -3.35 -5.42 -10.69
N ARG A 52 -4.63 -5.13 -10.95
CA ARG A 52 -5.65 -6.16 -11.22
C ARG A 52 -5.25 -7.07 -12.38
N ARG A 53 -4.79 -6.49 -13.51
CA ARG A 53 -4.32 -7.27 -14.67
C ARG A 53 -3.13 -8.16 -14.33
N THR A 54 -2.24 -7.69 -13.46
CA THR A 54 -1.06 -8.44 -13.01
C THR A 54 -1.43 -9.63 -12.11
N LEU A 55 -2.45 -9.46 -11.26
CA LEU A 55 -2.93 -10.51 -10.36
C LEU A 55 -3.94 -11.46 -11.00
N SER A 56 -4.50 -11.08 -12.16
CA SER A 56 -5.40 -11.92 -12.94
C SER A 56 -4.66 -13.11 -13.54
N PRO A 57 -5.24 -14.33 -13.52
CA PRO A 57 -4.69 -15.49 -14.24
C PRO A 57 -4.60 -15.27 -15.76
N LEU A 58 -5.43 -14.36 -16.29
CA LEU A 58 -5.47 -14.04 -17.71
C LEU A 58 -4.40 -12.99 -18.04
N HIS A 59 -3.32 -13.44 -18.68
CA HIS A 59 -2.25 -12.57 -19.14
C HIS A 59 -2.69 -11.76 -20.37
N ILE A 60 -2.92 -10.45 -20.19
CA ILE A 60 -3.16 -9.50 -21.28
C ILE A 60 -1.86 -8.73 -21.51
N PRO A 61 -1.37 -8.58 -22.76
CA PRO A 61 -0.17 -7.81 -23.05
C PRO A 61 -0.24 -6.41 -22.43
N ALA A 62 0.75 -6.08 -21.61
CA ALA A 62 0.77 -4.82 -20.89
C ALA A 62 1.13 -3.67 -21.84
N ALA A 63 0.28 -2.65 -21.90
CA ALA A 63 0.73 -1.32 -22.30
C ALA A 63 1.82 -0.82 -21.32
N PRO A 64 2.66 0.15 -21.70
CA PRO A 64 3.64 0.74 -20.79
C PRO A 64 2.96 1.13 -19.48
N MET A 65 3.43 0.57 -18.35
CA MET A 65 2.82 0.85 -17.06
C MET A 65 3.14 2.29 -16.63
N PRO A 66 2.13 3.07 -16.18
CA PRO A 66 2.38 4.37 -15.59
C PRO A 66 3.31 4.28 -14.38
N VAL A 67 4.01 5.38 -14.08
CA VAL A 67 5.00 5.42 -12.99
C VAL A 67 4.40 5.00 -11.65
N PHE A 68 3.22 5.53 -11.31
CA PHE A 68 2.54 5.16 -10.06
C PHE A 68 2.10 3.68 -10.07
N ALA A 69 1.71 3.14 -11.22
CA ALA A 69 1.33 1.72 -11.33
C ALA A 69 2.52 0.79 -11.07
N GLU A 70 3.70 1.13 -11.60
CA GLU A 70 4.94 0.40 -11.29
C GLU A 70 5.30 0.49 -9.81
N HIS A 71 5.17 1.67 -9.21
CA HIS A 71 5.44 1.85 -7.79
C HIS A 71 4.48 1.02 -6.94
N LEU A 72 3.17 1.12 -7.18
CA LEU A 72 2.15 0.34 -6.49
C LEU A 72 2.40 -1.16 -6.58
N ARG A 73 2.76 -1.66 -7.78
CA ARG A 73 3.07 -3.08 -7.99
C ARG A 73 4.29 -3.51 -7.18
N LYS A 74 5.36 -2.71 -7.16
CA LYS A 74 6.58 -3.02 -6.39
C LYS A 74 6.33 -3.07 -4.89
N GLU A 75 5.58 -2.10 -4.37
CA GLU A 75 5.21 -2.04 -2.95
C GLU A 75 4.28 -3.21 -2.57
N TYR A 76 3.31 -3.55 -3.44
CA TYR A 76 2.47 -4.74 -3.26
C TYR A 76 3.28 -6.04 -3.18
N GLU A 77 4.18 -6.27 -4.14
CA GLU A 77 5.02 -7.48 -4.15
C GLU A 77 5.96 -7.54 -2.94
N SER A 78 6.48 -6.40 -2.50
CA SER A 78 7.33 -6.30 -1.30
C SER A 78 6.52 -6.62 -0.04
N PHE A 79 5.32 -6.04 0.09
CA PHE A 79 4.42 -6.33 1.20
C PHE A 79 4.01 -7.80 1.25
N LYS A 80 3.65 -8.39 0.10
CA LYS A 80 3.29 -9.81 -0.01
C LYS A 80 4.42 -10.73 0.44
N LYS A 81 5.67 -10.41 0.11
CA LYS A 81 6.84 -11.18 0.55
C LYS A 81 7.07 -11.07 2.07
N GLN A 82 6.85 -9.90 2.64
CA GLN A 82 7.05 -9.65 4.08
C GLN A 82 5.91 -10.17 4.94
N ASN A 83 4.67 -10.11 4.44
CA ASN A 83 3.45 -10.40 5.19
C ASN A 83 2.51 -11.35 4.42
N PRO A 84 2.96 -12.57 4.06
CA PRO A 84 2.18 -13.48 3.21
C PRO A 84 0.82 -13.86 3.81
N ALA A 85 0.68 -13.87 5.14
CA ALA A 85 -0.57 -14.19 5.82
C ALA A 85 -1.62 -13.06 5.81
N GLN A 86 -1.21 -11.81 5.54
CA GLN A 86 -2.07 -10.62 5.68
C GLN A 86 -2.69 -10.16 4.36
N ILE A 87 -2.31 -10.76 3.23
CA ILE A 87 -2.82 -10.34 1.92
C ILE A 87 -3.70 -11.42 1.29
N ALA A 88 -4.70 -10.97 0.51
CA ALA A 88 -5.60 -11.85 -0.23
C ALA A 88 -4.79 -12.78 -1.14
N ASP A 89 -5.19 -14.05 -1.19
CA ASP A 89 -4.63 -14.99 -2.16
C ASP A 89 -4.98 -14.49 -3.58
N LEU A 90 -4.13 -14.84 -4.56
CA LEU A 90 -4.23 -14.36 -5.95
C LEU A 90 -5.64 -14.53 -6.56
N THR A 91 -6.43 -15.48 -6.05
CA THR A 91 -7.79 -15.79 -6.52
C THR A 91 -8.81 -14.69 -6.19
N ASP A 92 -8.70 -14.06 -5.02
CA ASP A 92 -9.70 -13.09 -4.52
C ASP A 92 -9.27 -11.63 -4.70
N ALA A 93 -7.95 -11.40 -4.84
CA ALA A 93 -7.39 -10.06 -5.00
C ALA A 93 -8.00 -9.25 -6.18
N PRO A 94 -8.26 -9.84 -7.37
CA PRO A 94 -8.89 -9.09 -8.46
C PRO A 94 -10.29 -8.58 -8.12
N ALA A 95 -11.10 -9.36 -7.40
CA ALA A 95 -12.46 -8.97 -7.02
C ALA A 95 -12.45 -7.84 -5.97
N VAL A 96 -11.50 -7.88 -5.04
CA VAL A 96 -11.29 -6.80 -4.07
C VAL A 96 -10.84 -5.52 -4.79
N LEU A 97 -9.90 -5.63 -5.73
CA LEU A 97 -9.43 -4.49 -6.53
C LEU A 97 -10.56 -3.86 -7.35
N ASP A 98 -11.52 -4.64 -7.85
CA ASP A 98 -12.70 -4.11 -8.55
C ASP A 98 -13.60 -3.26 -7.67
N LYS A 99 -13.79 -3.69 -6.41
CA LYS A 99 -14.54 -2.90 -5.43
C LYS A 99 -13.82 -1.60 -5.10
N ILE A 100 -12.50 -1.66 -4.94
CA ILE A 100 -11.66 -0.49 -4.66
C ILE A 100 -11.70 0.47 -5.85
N ASP A 101 -11.53 -0.02 -7.08
CA ASP A 101 -11.62 0.79 -8.31
C ASP A 101 -12.97 1.49 -8.43
N LYS A 102 -14.07 0.76 -8.17
CA LYS A 102 -15.42 1.34 -8.13
C LYS A 102 -15.55 2.41 -7.05
N PHE A 103 -15.05 2.14 -5.84
CA PHE A 103 -15.07 3.10 -4.74
C PHE A 103 -14.32 4.40 -5.11
N VAL A 104 -13.08 4.30 -5.58
CA VAL A 104 -12.29 5.47 -6.02
C VAL A 104 -13.00 6.23 -7.15
N SER A 105 -13.57 5.50 -8.10
CA SER A 105 -14.31 6.08 -9.22
C SER A 105 -15.56 6.85 -8.79
N THR A 106 -16.22 6.48 -7.68
CA THR A 106 -17.39 7.24 -7.17
C THR A 106 -17.05 8.67 -6.76
N PHE A 107 -15.83 8.93 -6.27
CA PHE A 107 -15.39 10.28 -5.90
C PHE A 107 -14.90 11.08 -7.11
N SER A 108 -14.29 10.38 -8.07
CA SER A 108 -13.68 10.97 -9.27
C SER A 108 -14.73 11.49 -10.26
N GLY A 109 -15.94 10.92 -10.23
CA GLY A 109 -17.00 11.28 -11.17
C GLY A 109 -16.67 10.83 -12.60
N LYS A 110 -17.11 11.60 -13.59
CA LYS A 110 -16.83 11.33 -15.02
C LYS A 110 -15.55 12.02 -15.52
N ASP A 111 -14.90 12.82 -14.67
CA ASP A 111 -13.79 13.68 -15.06
C ASP A 111 -12.45 13.04 -14.67
N PHE A 112 -11.69 12.60 -15.67
CA PHE A 112 -10.36 11.99 -15.46
C PHE A 112 -9.31 12.94 -14.87
N GLN A 113 -9.59 14.24 -14.82
CA GLN A 113 -8.72 15.24 -14.16
C GLN A 113 -9.11 15.53 -12.70
N SER A 114 -10.07 14.78 -12.14
CA SER A 114 -10.43 14.91 -10.73
C SER A 114 -9.25 14.58 -9.81
N SER A 115 -9.17 15.27 -8.68
CA SER A 115 -8.29 14.96 -7.55
C SER A 115 -9.07 14.84 -6.23
N ARG A 116 -10.38 14.56 -6.32
CA ARG A 116 -11.29 14.48 -5.16
C ARG A 116 -10.98 13.29 -4.27
N PHE A 117 -10.69 12.13 -4.85
CA PHE A 117 -10.30 10.96 -4.05
C PHE A 117 -8.96 11.24 -3.34
N LEU A 118 -7.96 11.70 -4.09
CA LEU A 118 -6.64 12.02 -3.55
C LEU A 118 -6.71 13.10 -2.45
N GLY A 119 -7.41 14.21 -2.71
CA GLY A 119 -7.60 15.28 -1.74
C GLY A 119 -8.34 14.80 -0.49
N GLY A 120 -9.36 13.96 -0.66
CA GLY A 120 -10.08 13.33 0.44
C GLY A 120 -9.21 12.40 1.28
N LEU A 121 -8.39 11.56 0.63
CA LEU A 121 -7.45 10.66 1.30
C LEU A 121 -6.38 11.42 2.07
N ILE A 122 -5.71 12.38 1.42
CA ILE A 122 -4.65 13.19 2.05
C ILE A 122 -5.22 13.97 3.23
N GLY A 123 -6.39 14.60 3.04
CA GLY A 123 -7.08 15.34 4.10
C GLY A 123 -7.48 14.43 5.27
N TYR A 124 -8.03 13.25 4.99
CA TYR A 124 -8.41 12.28 6.01
C TYR A 124 -7.21 11.82 6.85
N VAL A 125 -6.12 11.40 6.20
CA VAL A 125 -4.93 10.89 6.90
C VAL A 125 -4.31 11.99 7.76
N LYS A 126 -4.17 13.21 7.24
CA LYS A 126 -3.63 14.34 8.02
C LYS A 126 -4.51 14.74 9.20
N THR A 127 -5.83 14.60 9.07
CA THR A 127 -6.79 15.02 10.11
C THR A 127 -6.93 13.98 11.20
N HIS A 128 -6.99 12.70 10.84
CA HIS A 128 -7.33 11.62 11.76
C HIS A 128 -6.13 10.77 12.19
N HIS A 129 -5.02 10.83 11.47
CA HIS A 129 -3.82 10.04 11.73
C HIS A 129 -2.53 10.87 11.49
N PRO A 130 -2.36 12.02 12.18
CA PRO A 130 -1.25 12.94 11.92
C PRO A 130 0.13 12.31 12.17
N GLU A 131 0.28 11.51 13.23
CA GLU A 131 1.49 10.72 13.47
C GLU A 131 1.85 9.81 12.29
N ILE A 132 0.86 9.12 11.70
CA ILE A 132 1.09 8.24 10.55
C ILE A 132 1.52 9.07 9.34
N ALA A 133 0.88 10.23 9.12
CA ALA A 133 1.26 11.15 8.06
C ALA A 133 2.75 11.57 8.20
N ASP A 134 3.19 11.93 9.41
CA ASP A 134 4.57 12.34 9.66
C ASP A 134 5.56 11.19 9.52
N HIS A 135 5.19 9.99 9.96
CA HIS A 135 6.01 8.80 9.79
C HIS A 135 6.18 8.41 8.31
N LEU A 136 5.09 8.44 7.52
CA LEU A 136 5.12 8.12 6.10
C LEU A 136 5.89 9.18 5.29
N LYS A 137 5.86 10.45 5.70
CA LYS A 137 6.73 11.49 5.12
C LYS A 137 8.21 11.23 5.34
N ARG A 138 8.59 10.78 6.54
CA ARG A 138 9.98 10.58 6.94
C ARG A 138 10.61 9.31 6.37
N LYS A 139 9.82 8.24 6.19
CA LYS A 139 10.29 6.91 5.74
C LYS A 139 10.17 6.69 4.23
N HIS A 140 10.43 7.69 3.40
CA HIS A 140 10.56 7.49 1.96
C HIS A 140 11.89 6.75 1.61
N GLU A 141 12.20 5.68 2.34
CA GLU A 141 13.14 4.63 1.95
C GLU A 141 12.31 3.43 1.47
N PRO A 142 12.48 2.99 0.21
CA PRO A 142 11.72 1.88 -0.34
C PRO A 142 12.01 0.58 0.43
N GLY A 143 10.98 -0.09 0.95
CA GLY A 143 11.09 -1.42 1.56
C GLY A 143 10.47 -1.62 2.95
N HIS A 144 9.92 -0.58 3.58
CA HIS A 144 9.29 -0.71 4.91
C HIS A 144 7.89 -0.05 4.98
N ILE A 145 6.85 -0.79 4.58
CA ILE A 145 5.46 -0.35 4.76
C ILE A 145 4.98 -0.79 6.13
N PHE A 146 4.71 0.17 7.01
CA PHE A 146 4.08 -0.07 8.31
C PHE A 146 2.57 0.12 8.19
N LEU A 147 1.80 -0.92 8.50
CA LEU A 147 0.35 -0.81 8.62
C LEU A 147 -0.03 -0.29 10.02
N PRO A 148 -1.00 0.63 10.13
CA PRO A 148 -1.59 0.98 11.42
C PRO A 148 -2.17 -0.28 12.10
N GLY A 149 -1.69 -0.61 13.30
CA GLY A 149 -2.12 -1.77 14.08
C GLY A 149 -1.05 -2.83 14.33
N GLN A 150 0.13 -2.73 13.70
CA GLN A 150 1.29 -3.54 14.09
C GLN A 150 2.07 -2.85 15.21
N SER A 151 2.29 -3.57 16.32
CA SER A 151 3.00 -3.06 17.49
C SER A 151 4.39 -2.54 17.12
N LEU A 152 4.70 -1.32 17.56
CA LEU A 152 5.98 -0.60 17.42
C LEU A 152 7.08 -1.22 18.30
N LEU A 153 7.28 -2.53 18.23
CA LEU A 153 8.48 -3.10 18.86
C LEU A 153 9.66 -2.80 17.94
N PRO A 154 10.66 -2.03 18.39
CA PRO A 154 11.88 -1.87 17.64
C PRO A 154 12.51 -3.26 17.46
N SER A 155 12.98 -3.57 16.24
CA SER A 155 13.89 -4.69 16.06
C SER A 155 15.05 -4.52 17.06
N PRO A 156 15.45 -5.59 17.77
CA PRO A 156 16.61 -5.52 18.62
C PRO A 156 17.81 -5.07 17.77
N PRO A 157 18.68 -4.21 18.32
CA PRO A 157 19.84 -3.71 17.57
C PRO A 157 20.68 -4.90 17.07
N PRO A 158 21.33 -4.77 15.89
CA PRO A 158 22.26 -5.79 15.43
C PRO A 158 23.28 -6.01 16.53
N SER A 159 23.42 -7.26 16.97
CA SER A 159 24.38 -7.68 17.99
C SER A 159 25.75 -7.10 17.66
N GLU A 160 26.24 -6.23 18.54
CA GLU A 160 27.54 -5.58 18.46
C GLU A 160 28.63 -6.62 18.13
N GLY A 161 29.48 -6.26 17.17
CA GLY A 161 30.63 -7.06 16.78
C GLY A 161 31.46 -7.40 18.02
N HIS A 162 31.68 -8.70 18.23
CA HIS A 162 32.51 -9.20 19.31
C HIS A 162 33.93 -8.64 19.13
N THR A 163 34.41 -7.91 20.12
CA THR A 163 35.81 -7.47 20.18
C THR A 163 36.65 -8.70 20.56
N HIS A 164 37.53 -9.14 19.65
CA HIS A 164 38.44 -10.23 19.94
C HIS A 164 39.43 -9.82 21.04
N GLY A 165 39.38 -10.53 22.17
CA GLY A 165 40.48 -10.54 23.14
C GLY A 165 41.64 -11.40 22.61
N PRO A 166 42.87 -11.22 23.13
CA PRO A 166 44.09 -11.85 22.61
C PRO A 166 44.15 -13.39 22.69
N ASP A 167 43.10 -14.07 23.15
CA ASP A 167 43.06 -15.54 23.34
C ASP A 167 42.03 -16.30 22.48
N CYS A 168 41.49 -15.69 21.42
CA CYS A 168 40.58 -16.41 20.51
C CYS A 168 41.36 -17.35 19.56
N ARG A 169 41.47 -18.64 19.90
CA ARG A 169 41.92 -19.71 19.00
C ARG A 169 40.75 -20.31 18.23
N HIS A 170 40.78 -20.20 16.90
CA HIS A 170 39.89 -20.94 16.00
C HIS A 170 40.57 -22.27 15.62
N HIS A 171 39.94 -23.39 15.96
CA HIS A 171 40.29 -24.69 15.39
C HIS A 171 39.80 -24.74 13.94
N HIS A 172 40.71 -25.14 13.06
CA HIS A 172 40.52 -25.30 11.61
C HIS A 172 39.50 -26.38 11.26
#